data_AF-A0AAD2E6X3-F1
#
_entry.id   AF-A0AAD2E6X3-F1
#
_cell.length_a   1.000
_cell.length_b   1.000
_cell.length_c   1.000
_cell.angle_alpha   90.00
_cell.angle_beta   90.00
_cell.angle_gamma   90.00
#
_symmetry.space_group_name_H-M   'P 1'
#
loop_
_entity.id
_entity.type
_entity.pdbx_description
1 polymer ?
#
loop_
_entity_poly.entity_id
_entity_poly.type
_entity_poly.pdbx_seq_one_letter_code
_entity_poly.pdbx_strand_id
1 'polypeptide(L)'
;MAANELNRVFQMFDRNGDGRITKKELNDSLENMGISIPDPELTQMIEKIDVNGDGCVDIDEFGVLYQTIMDERDEDEDMREAFNVFDQNGDGFITVDELKSVLASLGLNQGRTTEDCKKMIMKVDVDGDGMVNFHEFKQMMRGGGFAALT
;
A
#
# COMPACT_ATOMS: atom_id res chain seq x y z
N MET A 1 3.72 19.22 1.24
CA MET A 1 4.48 18.36 0.31
C MET A 1 5.12 19.27 -0.73
N ALA A 2 6.42 19.10 -0.98
CA ALA A 2 7.19 20.08 -1.74
C ALA A 2 6.83 19.99 -3.22
N ALA A 3 6.29 21.06 -3.80
CA ALA A 3 6.10 21.21 -5.26
C ALA A 3 7.38 20.86 -6.07
N ASN A 4 8.54 20.90 -5.42
CA ASN A 4 9.83 20.52 -5.95
C ASN A 4 10.01 19.00 -6.16
N GLU A 5 9.43 18.16 -5.30
CA GLU A 5 9.43 16.70 -5.49
C GLU A 5 8.48 16.32 -6.61
N LEU A 6 7.28 16.93 -6.64
CA LEU A 6 6.30 16.71 -7.69
C LEU A 6 6.89 17.00 -9.08
N ASN A 7 7.57 18.15 -9.22
CA ASN A 7 8.20 18.54 -10.48
C ASN A 7 9.37 17.63 -10.86
N ARG A 8 10.13 17.14 -9.87
CA ARG A 8 11.21 16.16 -10.12
C ARG A 8 10.66 14.84 -10.61
N VAL A 9 9.61 14.34 -9.97
CA VAL A 9 8.98 13.09 -10.38
C VAL A 9 8.29 13.28 -11.73
N PHE A 10 7.58 14.38 -11.94
CA PHE A 10 6.99 14.72 -13.24
C PHE A 10 8.03 14.65 -14.37
N GLN A 11 9.24 15.21 -14.17
CA GLN A 11 10.34 15.10 -15.14
C GLN A 11 10.93 13.69 -15.30
N MET A 12 10.79 12.81 -14.30
CA MET A 12 11.17 11.40 -14.46
C MET A 12 10.14 10.63 -15.31
N PHE A 13 8.89 11.09 -15.32
CA PHE A 13 7.81 10.52 -16.09
C PHE A 13 7.76 11.10 -17.52
N ASP A 14 7.89 12.41 -17.66
CA ASP A 14 7.99 13.14 -18.93
C ASP A 14 9.38 12.95 -19.56
N ARG A 15 9.56 11.85 -20.30
CA ARG A 15 10.84 11.54 -20.96
C ARG A 15 11.15 12.46 -22.12
N ASN A 16 10.13 12.97 -22.80
CA ASN A 16 10.30 13.76 -24.00
C ASN A 16 10.43 15.26 -23.70
N GLY A 17 10.06 15.69 -22.49
CA GLY A 17 10.17 17.06 -21.99
C GLY A 17 9.12 18.01 -22.56
N ASP A 18 8.00 17.51 -23.07
CA ASP A 18 6.92 18.30 -23.67
C ASP A 18 5.95 18.87 -22.63
N GLY A 19 6.14 18.54 -21.36
CA GLY A 19 5.30 18.97 -20.25
C GLY A 19 4.01 18.16 -20.12
N ARG A 20 3.92 16.99 -20.77
CA ARG A 20 2.74 16.12 -20.80
C ARG A 20 3.19 14.66 -20.68
N ILE A 21 2.54 13.90 -19.81
CA ILE A 21 2.85 12.48 -19.64
C ILE A 21 1.83 11.68 -20.42
N THR A 22 2.28 11.01 -21.49
CA THR A 22 1.42 10.07 -22.21
C THR A 22 1.25 8.77 -21.45
N LYS A 23 0.18 7.99 -21.74
CA LYS A 23 -0.03 6.66 -21.15
C LYS A 23 1.22 5.76 -21.22
N LYS A 24 1.95 5.84 -22.33
CA LYS A 24 3.15 5.05 -22.54
C LYS A 24 4.27 5.47 -21.61
N GLU A 25 4.51 6.77 -21.49
CA GLU A 25 5.51 7.34 -20.57
C GLU A 25 5.16 7.05 -19.11
N LEU A 26 3.87 7.12 -18.77
CA LEU A 26 3.38 6.74 -17.45
C LEU A 26 3.71 5.28 -17.14
N ASN A 27 3.37 4.35 -18.04
CA ASN A 27 3.65 2.92 -17.85
C ASN A 27 5.15 2.63 -17.72
N ASP A 28 5.96 3.14 -18.66
CA ASP A 28 7.42 2.94 -18.67
C ASP A 28 8.05 3.43 -17.36
N SER A 29 7.62 4.59 -16.86
CA SER A 29 8.16 5.17 -15.64
C SER A 29 7.67 4.47 -14.36
N LEU A 30 6.42 3.99 -14.33
CA LEU A 30 5.92 3.13 -13.24
C LEU A 30 6.71 1.81 -13.17
N GLU A 31 6.94 1.15 -14.31
CA GLU A 31 7.74 -0.08 -14.38
C GLU A 31 9.18 0.16 -13.94
N ASN A 32 9.80 1.28 -14.34
CA ASN A 32 11.16 1.65 -13.89
C ASN A 32 11.23 1.90 -12.38
N MET A 33 10.13 2.30 -11.75
CA MET A 33 10.03 2.50 -10.32
C MET A 33 9.62 1.22 -9.56
N GLY A 34 9.50 0.09 -10.28
CA GLY A 34 9.12 -1.21 -9.73
C GLY A 34 7.62 -1.40 -9.51
N ILE A 35 6.77 -0.47 -9.99
CA ILE A 35 5.31 -0.62 -9.95
C ILE A 35 4.85 -1.23 -11.26
N SER A 36 4.20 -2.39 -11.18
CA SER A 36 3.54 -2.99 -12.34
C SER A 36 2.04 -2.82 -12.16
N ILE A 37 1.45 -1.92 -12.94
CA ILE A 37 0.00 -1.71 -13.01
C ILE A 37 -0.50 -2.33 -14.32
N PRO A 38 -1.54 -3.17 -14.30
CA PRO A 38 -2.07 -3.75 -15.53
C PRO A 38 -2.67 -2.65 -16.43
N ASP A 39 -2.46 -2.78 -17.73
CA ASP A 39 -2.91 -1.84 -18.78
C ASP A 39 -4.39 -1.35 -18.64
N PRO A 40 -5.39 -2.21 -18.32
CA PRO A 40 -6.76 -1.73 -18.09
C PRO A 40 -6.90 -0.81 -16.87
N GLU A 41 -6.13 -1.06 -15.81
CA GLU A 41 -6.18 -0.28 -14.56
C GLU A 41 -5.44 1.05 -14.73
N LEU A 42 -4.32 1.04 -15.46
CA LEU A 42 -3.62 2.25 -15.87
C LEU A 42 -4.51 3.16 -16.74
N THR A 43 -5.29 2.57 -17.65
CA THR A 43 -6.24 3.33 -18.48
C THR A 43 -7.29 4.00 -17.60
N GLN A 44 -7.86 3.27 -16.64
CA GLN A 44 -8.84 3.83 -15.70
C GLN A 44 -8.25 4.91 -14.80
N MET A 45 -6.98 4.79 -14.41
CA MET A 45 -6.28 5.84 -13.66
C MET A 45 -6.17 7.11 -14.50
N ILE A 46 -5.72 7.00 -15.76
CA ILE A 46 -5.62 8.15 -16.66
C ILE A 46 -6.99 8.76 -16.90
N GLU A 47 -8.02 7.98 -17.23
CA GLU A 47 -9.37 8.49 -17.47
C GLU A 47 -9.99 9.20 -16.25
N LYS A 48 -9.60 8.82 -15.03
CA LYS A 48 -10.06 9.49 -13.80
C LYS A 48 -9.38 10.84 -13.57
N ILE A 49 -8.21 11.06 -14.15
CA ILE A 49 -7.30 12.15 -13.79
C ILE A 49 -7.12 13.14 -14.93
N ASP A 50 -7.23 12.67 -16.17
CA ASP A 50 -7.37 13.45 -17.40
C ASP A 50 -8.75 14.15 -17.38
N VAL A 51 -8.83 15.24 -16.62
CA VAL A 51 -10.04 16.05 -16.48
C VAL A 51 -10.32 16.81 -17.77
N ASN A 52 -9.25 17.17 -18.48
CA ASN A 52 -9.33 17.95 -19.70
C ASN A 52 -9.69 17.09 -20.94
N GLY A 53 -9.53 15.76 -20.85
CA GLY A 53 -9.89 14.77 -21.86
C GLY A 53 -8.96 14.75 -23.07
N ASP A 54 -7.71 15.21 -22.93
CA ASP A 54 -6.73 15.31 -24.02
C ASP A 54 -5.87 14.04 -24.19
N GLY A 55 -6.06 13.05 -23.32
CA GLY A 55 -5.39 11.75 -23.35
C GLY A 55 -3.95 11.80 -22.82
N CYS A 56 -3.51 12.93 -22.28
CA CYS A 56 -2.22 13.13 -21.64
C CYS A 56 -2.44 13.64 -20.21
N VAL A 57 -1.46 13.45 -19.35
CA VAL A 57 -1.50 13.95 -17.96
C VAL A 57 -0.57 15.14 -17.85
N ASP A 58 -1.12 16.33 -17.58
CA ASP A 58 -0.32 17.53 -17.32
C ASP A 58 0.20 17.59 -15.86
N ILE A 59 1.00 18.61 -15.52
CA ILE A 59 1.62 18.69 -14.17
C ILE A 59 0.60 18.88 -13.05
N ASP A 60 -0.52 19.57 -13.31
CA ASP A 60 -1.59 19.79 -12.35
C ASP A 60 -2.37 18.48 -12.14
N GLU A 61 -2.67 17.77 -13.22
CA GLU A 61 -3.32 16.45 -13.20
C GLU A 61 -2.42 15.37 -12.58
N PHE A 62 -1.14 15.36 -12.92
CA PHE A 62 -0.14 14.48 -12.32
C PHE A 62 0.01 14.76 -10.82
N GLY A 63 -0.22 15.99 -10.38
CA GLY A 63 -0.23 16.34 -8.96
C GLY A 63 -1.26 15.57 -8.14
N VAL A 64 -2.41 15.29 -8.75
CA VAL A 64 -3.49 14.50 -8.14
C VAL A 64 -3.17 13.01 -8.21
N LEU A 65 -2.66 12.53 -9.35
CA LEU A 65 -2.18 11.15 -9.51
C LEU A 65 -1.09 10.84 -8.48
N TYR A 66 -0.06 11.68 -8.41
CA TYR A 66 1.11 11.48 -7.57
C TYR A 66 0.74 11.46 -6.10
N GLN A 67 -0.19 12.31 -5.67
CA GLN A 67 -0.73 12.23 -4.30
C GLN A 67 -1.44 10.89 -4.08
N THR A 68 -2.26 10.42 -5.03
CA THR A 68 -2.97 9.15 -4.89
C THR A 68 -2.01 7.94 -4.85
N ILE A 69 -1.02 7.91 -5.75
CA ILE A 69 -0.03 6.83 -5.82
C ILE A 69 0.94 6.87 -4.62
N MET A 70 1.33 8.06 -4.17
CA MET A 70 2.16 8.19 -2.97
C MET A 70 1.41 7.80 -1.71
N ASP A 71 0.12 8.12 -1.59
CA ASP A 71 -0.72 7.64 -0.48
C ASP A 71 -0.75 6.10 -0.46
N GLU A 72 -0.92 5.46 -1.63
CA GLU A 72 -0.90 3.99 -1.72
C GLU A 72 0.49 3.37 -1.49
N ARG A 73 1.58 4.06 -1.86
CA ARG A 73 2.96 3.61 -1.63
C ARG A 73 3.39 3.73 -0.17
N ASP A 74 3.09 4.87 0.46
CA ASP A 74 3.31 5.08 1.90
C ASP A 74 2.53 3.99 2.65
N GLU A 75 1.26 3.75 2.29
CA GLU A 75 0.47 2.68 2.89
C GLU A 75 1.12 1.29 2.76
N ASP A 76 1.67 0.90 1.59
CA ASP A 76 2.34 -0.41 1.45
C ASP A 76 3.66 -0.49 2.21
N GLU A 77 4.48 0.57 2.22
CA GLU A 77 5.73 0.60 2.99
C GLU A 77 5.46 0.62 4.50
N ASP A 78 4.57 1.47 4.99
CA ASP A 78 4.13 1.50 6.39
C ASP A 78 3.51 0.15 6.81
N MET A 79 2.69 -0.45 5.95
CA MET A 79 2.10 -1.78 6.21
C MET A 79 3.17 -2.85 6.30
N ARG A 80 4.24 -2.75 5.49
CA ARG A 80 5.34 -3.71 5.48
C ARG A 80 6.25 -3.52 6.69
N GLU A 81 6.54 -2.29 7.08
CA GLU A 81 7.26 -2.00 8.32
C GLU A 81 6.47 -2.49 9.53
N ALA A 82 5.17 -2.20 9.57
CA ALA A 82 4.28 -2.71 10.62
C ALA A 82 4.28 -4.24 10.64
N PHE A 83 4.10 -4.89 9.48
CA PHE A 83 4.13 -6.34 9.36
C PHE A 83 5.45 -6.91 9.91
N ASN A 84 6.58 -6.29 9.59
CA ASN A 84 7.91 -6.72 10.04
C ASN A 84 8.15 -6.48 11.54
N VAL A 85 7.36 -5.61 12.20
CA VAL A 85 7.35 -5.54 13.67
C VAL A 85 6.64 -6.76 14.27
N PHE A 86 5.56 -7.23 13.63
CA PHE A 86 4.81 -8.41 14.05
C PHE A 86 5.53 -9.72 13.73
N ASP A 87 6.02 -9.88 12.50
CA ASP A 87 6.81 -11.02 12.04
C ASP A 87 8.26 -10.90 12.55
N GLN A 88 8.50 -11.38 13.77
CA GLN A 88 9.81 -11.28 14.41
C GLN A 88 10.84 -12.21 13.78
N ASN A 89 10.38 -13.30 13.18
CA ASN A 89 11.23 -14.34 12.61
C ASN A 89 11.55 -14.08 11.12
N GLY A 90 10.75 -13.25 10.44
CA GLY A 90 10.94 -12.81 9.07
C GLY A 90 10.55 -13.85 8.01
N ASP A 91 9.72 -14.83 8.36
CA ASP A 91 9.25 -15.88 7.44
C ASP A 91 8.09 -15.43 6.53
N GLY A 92 7.58 -14.22 6.74
CA GLY A 92 6.46 -13.67 6.00
C GLY A 92 5.09 -14.07 6.56
N PHE A 93 5.04 -14.67 7.76
CA PHE A 93 3.81 -15.11 8.42
C PHE A 93 3.80 -14.68 9.88
N ILE A 94 2.70 -14.08 10.33
CA ILE A 94 2.55 -13.72 11.75
C ILE A 94 1.87 -14.88 12.47
N THR A 95 2.61 -15.53 13.36
CA THR A 95 2.06 -16.59 14.21
C THR A 95 1.32 -16.03 15.43
N VAL A 96 0.51 -16.88 16.09
CA VAL A 96 -0.21 -16.53 17.34
C VAL A 96 0.75 -16.02 18.43
N ASP A 97 1.92 -16.66 18.56
CA ASP A 97 2.92 -16.32 19.58
C ASP A 97 3.63 -14.99 19.29
N GLU A 98 3.90 -14.69 18.03
CA GLU A 98 4.46 -13.41 17.57
C GLU A 98 3.47 -12.27 17.76
N LEU A 99 2.23 -12.47 17.32
CA LEU A 99 1.15 -11.51 17.53
C LEU A 99 1.00 -11.19 19.03
N LYS A 100 0.97 -12.22 19.88
CA LYS A 100 0.90 -12.06 21.33
C LYS A 100 2.08 -11.27 21.89
N SER A 101 3.29 -11.57 21.46
CA SER A 101 4.51 -10.91 21.93
C SER A 101 4.52 -9.41 21.59
N VAL A 102 4.06 -9.06 20.40
CA VAL A 102 3.96 -7.66 19.98
C VAL A 102 2.80 -6.94 20.65
N LEU A 103 1.62 -7.53 20.73
CA LEU A 103 0.48 -6.93 21.44
C LEU A 103 0.78 -6.69 22.93
N ALA A 104 1.53 -7.62 23.57
CA ALA A 104 2.03 -7.44 24.93
C ALA A 104 3.02 -6.27 25.04
N SER A 105 3.92 -6.12 24.05
CA SER A 105 4.90 -5.03 23.99
C SER A 105 4.25 -3.66 23.73
N LEU A 106 3.16 -3.62 22.95
CA LEU A 106 2.34 -2.43 22.71
C LEU A 106 1.40 -2.09 23.86
N GLY A 107 1.34 -2.93 24.91
CA GLY A 107 0.48 -2.71 26.07
C GLY A 107 -1.02 -2.90 25.78
N LEU A 108 -1.37 -3.55 24.67
CA LEU A 108 -2.76 -3.81 24.30
C LEU A 108 -3.31 -4.97 25.14
N ASN A 109 -4.38 -4.71 25.89
CA ASN A 109 -5.00 -5.72 26.76
C ASN A 109 -5.67 -6.87 25.99
N GLN A 110 -5.97 -6.68 24.70
CA GLN A 110 -6.69 -7.63 23.86
C GLN A 110 -5.81 -8.80 23.40
N GLY A 111 -4.47 -8.68 23.42
CA GLY A 111 -3.54 -9.75 23.06
C GLY A 111 -2.93 -10.49 24.25
N ARG A 112 -3.50 -10.35 25.46
CA ARG A 112 -2.90 -10.93 26.68
C ARG A 112 -3.01 -12.44 26.77
N THR A 113 -4.05 -13.03 26.18
CA THR A 113 -4.26 -14.48 26.20
C THR A 113 -4.08 -15.07 24.81
N THR A 114 -3.59 -16.30 24.75
CA THR A 114 -3.43 -17.03 23.49
C THR A 114 -4.79 -17.25 22.80
N GLU A 115 -5.87 -17.36 23.57
CA GLU A 115 -7.24 -17.51 23.03
C GLU A 115 -7.74 -16.25 22.31
N ASP A 116 -7.41 -15.06 22.82
CA ASP A 116 -7.79 -13.81 22.15
C ASP A 116 -6.98 -13.59 20.87
N CYS A 117 -5.66 -13.82 20.90
CA CYS A 117 -4.83 -13.78 19.70
C CYS A 117 -5.32 -14.78 18.65
N LYS A 118 -5.68 -16.01 19.07
CA LYS A 118 -6.21 -17.02 18.16
C LYS A 118 -7.53 -16.60 17.52
N LYS A 119 -8.43 -15.94 18.26
CA LYS A 119 -9.67 -15.39 17.70
C LYS A 119 -9.41 -14.25 16.73
N MET A 120 -8.41 -13.41 16.99
CA MET A 120 -8.01 -12.35 16.07
C MET A 120 -7.48 -12.92 14.76
N ILE A 121 -6.56 -13.89 14.84
CA ILE A 121 -6.03 -14.58 13.66
C ILE A 121 -7.16 -15.25 12.90
N MET A 122 -8.01 -16.05 13.55
CA MET A 122 -9.14 -16.72 12.88
C MET A 122 -10.16 -15.78 12.20
N LYS A 123 -10.20 -14.49 12.53
CA LYS A 123 -11.07 -13.53 11.85
C LYS A 123 -10.47 -13.02 10.53
N VAL A 124 -9.16 -13.08 10.39
CA VAL A 124 -8.39 -12.51 9.28
C VAL A 124 -7.78 -13.61 8.41
N ASP A 125 -7.42 -14.74 9.02
CA ASP A 125 -6.96 -15.99 8.42
C ASP A 125 -8.07 -16.55 7.50
N VAL A 126 -7.92 -16.28 6.20
CA VAL A 126 -8.87 -16.67 5.15
C VAL A 126 -8.52 -18.05 4.62
N ASP A 127 -7.23 -18.38 4.55
CA ASP A 127 -6.77 -19.67 4.04
C ASP A 127 -6.81 -20.79 5.09
N GLY A 128 -6.97 -20.44 6.36
CA GLY A 128 -7.14 -21.34 7.49
C GLY A 128 -5.85 -22.00 7.94
N ASP A 129 -4.69 -21.41 7.63
CA ASP A 129 -3.38 -21.96 7.98
C ASP A 129 -3.00 -21.71 9.45
N GLY A 130 -3.79 -20.88 10.16
CA GLY A 130 -3.58 -20.52 11.55
C GLY A 130 -2.51 -19.46 11.76
N MET A 131 -2.07 -18.82 10.69
CA MET A 131 -1.11 -17.73 10.64
C MET A 131 -1.74 -16.54 9.89
N VAL A 132 -1.05 -15.42 9.82
CA VAL A 132 -1.50 -14.26 9.05
C VAL A 132 -0.41 -13.88 8.06
N ASN A 133 -0.69 -14.05 6.78
CA ASN A 133 0.23 -13.63 5.73
C ASN A 133 0.10 -12.11 5.46
N PHE A 134 1.03 -11.55 4.67
CA PHE A 134 1.04 -10.11 4.37
C PHE A 134 -0.28 -9.60 3.75
N HIS A 135 -0.93 -10.41 2.91
CA HIS A 135 -2.18 -10.02 2.26
C HIS A 135 -3.34 -9.93 3.26
N GLU A 136 -3.42 -10.87 4.18
CA GLU A 136 -4.40 -10.93 5.26
C GLU A 136 -4.19 -9.79 6.26
N PHE A 137 -2.94 -9.54 6.66
CA PHE A 137 -2.58 -8.41 7.51
C PHE A 137 -2.99 -7.07 6.87
N LYS A 138 -2.76 -6.93 5.56
CA LYS A 138 -3.16 -5.74 4.80
C LYS A 138 -4.67 -5.52 4.83
N GLN A 139 -5.46 -6.58 4.64
CA GLN A 139 -6.92 -6.50 4.75
C GLN A 139 -7.37 -6.11 6.17
N MET A 140 -6.72 -6.66 7.20
CA MET A 140 -7.03 -6.31 8.60
C MET A 140 -6.76 -4.83 8.90
N MET A 141 -5.60 -4.30 8.50
CA MET A 141 -5.26 -2.90 8.74
C MET A 141 -6.19 -1.95 7.99
N ARG A 142 -6.54 -2.26 6.73
CA ARG A 142 -7.55 -1.51 5.96
C ARG A 142 -8.96 -1.56 6.59
N GLY A 143 -9.27 -2.63 7.33
CA GLY A 143 -10.52 -2.80 8.07
C GLY A 143 -10.61 -2.05 9.41
N GLY A 144 -9.61 -1.26 9.80
CA GLY A 144 -9.55 -0.55 11.08
C GLY A 144 -8.64 -1.20 12.13
N GLY A 145 -7.76 -2.12 11.72
CA GLY A 145 -6.74 -2.75 12.56
C GLY A 145 -7.30 -3.66 13.65
N PHE A 146 -6.46 -4.03 14.63
CA PHE A 146 -6.84 -4.92 15.74
C PHE A 146 -7.98 -4.39 16.62
N ALA A 147 -8.24 -3.07 16.59
CA ALA A 147 -9.36 -2.45 17.30
C ALA A 147 -10.72 -2.75 16.67
N ALA A 148 -10.77 -3.03 15.36
CA ALA A 148 -12.00 -3.41 14.65
C ALA A 148 -12.39 -4.88 14.87
N LEU A 149 -11.47 -5.70 15.43
CA LEU A 149 -11.69 -7.12 15.69
C LEU A 149 -12.29 -7.42 17.08
N THR A 150 -12.55 -6.41 17.91
CA THR A 150 -13.29 -6.54 19.19
C THR A 150 -14.77 -6.26 19.05
#